data_AF-A0A2D4HGM5-F1
#
_entry.id   AF-A0A2D4HGM5-F1
#
_cell.length_a   1.000
_cell.length_b   1.000
_cell.length_c   1.000
_cell.angle_alpha   90.00
_cell.angle_beta   90.00
_cell.angle_gamma   90.00
#
_symmetry.space_group_name_H-M   'P 1'
#
loop_
_entity.id
_entity.type
_entity.pdbx_description
1 polymer ?
#
loop_
_entity_poly.entity_id
_entity_poly.type
_entity_poly.pdbx_seq_one_letter_code
_entity_poly.pdbx_strand_id
1 'polypeptide(L)'
;YLGGRARYLMALKTCVMTLMGFTAEKVKLCLDLKTNLKHMGFWGSISLRSECAKLQFGKSKFSFHDLYMNQHTEVVGGHKKLLFSESRDMHHLAEWMESTKRTPGLVSYSLLSLHTLLNKTDPRRNFLKQAIVSYIKQKALRRNCPQSCPQNFNSLVRKCTCMCKPNDVINDKCCGIE
;
A
#
# COMPACT_ATOMS: atom_id res chain seq x y z
N TYR A 1 -15.52 -1.66 -14.98
CA TYR A 1 -16.10 -2.52 -13.93
C TYR A 1 -16.56 -1.67 -12.76
N LEU A 2 -17.84 -1.79 -12.43
CA LEU A 2 -18.46 -1.21 -11.25
C LEU A 2 -18.58 -2.28 -10.16
N GLY A 3 -18.50 -1.90 -8.88
CA GLY A 3 -18.62 -2.83 -7.76
C GLY A 3 -18.03 -2.27 -6.46
N GLY A 4 -17.59 -3.16 -5.57
CA GLY A 4 -16.91 -2.82 -4.32
C GLY A 4 -15.40 -3.03 -4.40
N ARG A 5 -14.62 -2.14 -3.77
CA ARG A 5 -13.22 -2.39 -3.45
C ARG A 5 -12.84 -1.75 -2.13
N ALA A 6 -12.27 -2.53 -1.22
CA ALA A 6 -11.54 -2.03 -0.06
C ALA A 6 -10.04 -2.28 -0.25
N ARG A 7 -9.21 -1.28 0.01
CA ARG A 7 -7.74 -1.37 0.04
C ARG A 7 -7.23 -0.86 1.36
N TYR A 8 -6.38 -1.64 2.00
CA TYR A 8 -5.69 -1.27 3.22
C TYR A 8 -4.22 -1.06 2.89
N LEU A 9 -3.73 0.17 3.08
CA LEU A 9 -2.35 0.57 2.90
C LEU A 9 -1.72 0.72 4.29
N MET A 10 -0.59 0.06 4.50
CA MET A 10 0.14 0.10 5.78
C MET A 10 1.59 0.51 5.52
N ALA A 11 2.03 1.56 6.20
CA ALA A 11 3.42 2.00 6.18
C ALA A 11 4.18 1.30 7.32
N LEU A 12 5.21 0.52 6.98
CA LEU A 12 5.96 -0.28 7.94
C LEU A 12 7.32 0.34 8.28
N LYS A 13 7.74 0.22 9.55
CA LYS A 13 9.06 0.66 10.03
C LYS A 13 10.11 -0.42 9.74
N THR A 14 10.75 -0.35 8.58
CA THR A 14 11.68 -1.39 8.08
C THR A 14 12.84 -1.72 9.03
N CYS A 15 13.41 -0.74 9.74
CA CYS A 15 14.50 -1.01 10.68
C CYS A 15 14.03 -1.65 11.98
N VAL A 16 12.87 -1.24 12.49
CA VAL A 16 12.24 -1.92 13.64
C VAL A 16 11.89 -3.36 13.29
N MET A 17 11.44 -3.62 12.06
CA MET A 17 11.21 -4.98 11.57
C MET A 17 12.50 -5.81 11.47
N THR A 18 13.59 -5.18 11.01
CA THR A 18 14.90 -5.83 10.91
C THR A 18 15.38 -6.30 12.28
N LEU A 19 15.27 -5.45 13.30
CA LEU A 19 15.60 -5.80 14.69
C LEU A 19 14.75 -6.95 15.25
N MET A 20 13.54 -7.15 14.74
CA MET A 20 12.69 -8.28 15.12
C MET A 20 12.87 -9.52 14.25
N GLY A 21 13.80 -9.50 13.29
CA GLY A 21 14.01 -10.61 12.36
C GLY A 21 12.90 -10.79 11.31
N PHE A 22 12.13 -9.73 11.02
CA PHE A 22 11.05 -9.75 10.02
C PHE A 22 11.40 -8.96 8.77
N THR A 23 10.89 -9.44 7.63
CA THR A 23 10.92 -8.70 6.35
C THR A 23 9.53 -8.19 5.98
N ALA A 24 9.47 -7.19 5.10
CA ALA A 24 8.20 -6.63 4.61
C ALA A 24 7.32 -7.71 3.95
N GLU A 25 7.95 -8.64 3.23
CA GLU A 25 7.31 -9.76 2.58
C GLU A 25 6.71 -10.74 3.59
N LYS A 26 7.44 -11.06 4.67
CA LYS A 26 6.94 -11.91 5.75
C LYS A 26 5.72 -11.29 6.44
N VAL A 27 5.77 -9.99 6.74
CA VAL A 27 4.64 -9.27 7.35
C VAL A 27 3.44 -9.25 6.41
N LYS A 28 3.65 -8.97 5.12
CA LYS A 28 2.59 -9.04 4.10
C LYS A 28 1.94 -10.43 4.07
N LEU A 29 2.75 -11.49 4.05
CA LEU A 29 2.26 -12.87 4.00
C LEU A 29 1.42 -13.20 5.25
N CYS A 30 1.84 -12.77 6.44
CA CYS A 30 1.06 -12.93 7.66
C CYS A 30 -0.26 -12.13 7.64
N LEU A 31 -0.27 -10.94 7.03
CA LEU A 31 -1.49 -10.14 6.84
C LEU A 31 -2.45 -10.76 5.84
N ASP A 32 -1.94 -11.28 4.72
CA ASP A 32 -2.73 -11.97 3.69
C ASP A 32 -3.35 -13.25 4.27
N LEU A 33 -2.59 -14.03 5.05
CA LEU A 33 -3.13 -15.18 5.77
C LEU A 33 -4.23 -14.78 6.77
N LYS A 34 -4.02 -13.73 7.56
CA LYS A 34 -5.01 -13.25 8.53
C LYS A 34 -6.29 -12.78 7.87
N THR A 35 -6.20 -12.07 6.74
CA THR A 35 -7.37 -11.58 6.01
C THR A 35 -8.14 -12.71 5.34
N ASN A 36 -7.44 -13.71 4.76
CA ASN A 36 -8.07 -14.91 4.22
C ASN A 36 -8.75 -15.76 5.30
N LEU A 37 -8.08 -15.99 6.44
CA LEU A 37 -8.66 -16.73 7.56
C LEU A 37 -9.89 -16.00 8.14
N LYS A 38 -9.81 -14.67 8.25
CA LYS A 38 -10.96 -13.84 8.61
C LYS A 38 -12.07 -13.94 7.58
N HIS A 39 -11.78 -13.91 6.28
CA HIS A 39 -12.76 -14.04 5.21
C HIS A 39 -13.47 -15.41 5.20
N MET A 40 -12.77 -16.44 5.67
CA MET A 40 -13.25 -17.83 5.65
C MET A 40 -13.92 -18.27 6.97
N GLY A 41 -14.11 -17.35 7.93
CA GLY A 41 -14.77 -17.62 9.20
C GLY A 41 -13.97 -18.47 10.20
N PHE A 42 -12.72 -18.83 9.89
CA PHE A 42 -11.86 -19.64 10.76
C PHE A 42 -11.13 -18.77 11.77
N TRP A 43 -11.84 -18.29 12.79
CA TRP A 43 -11.19 -17.70 13.96
C TRP A 43 -10.89 -18.82 14.98
N GLY A 44 -9.63 -19.27 15.05
CA GLY A 44 -9.14 -20.12 16.14
C GLY A 44 -8.66 -21.54 15.78
N SER A 45 -8.80 -22.01 14.54
CA SER A 45 -8.58 -23.42 14.20
C SER A 45 -7.43 -23.73 13.22
N ILE A 46 -6.64 -22.75 12.79
CA ILE A 46 -5.45 -23.00 11.98
C ILE A 46 -4.23 -22.41 12.67
N SER A 47 -3.24 -23.26 12.93
CA SER A 47 -1.92 -22.89 13.37
C SER A 47 -1.31 -21.93 12.36
N LEU A 48 -1.35 -20.63 12.66
CA LEU A 48 -0.49 -19.66 12.00
C LEU A 48 0.93 -20.24 12.05
N ARG A 49 1.64 -20.23 10.91
CA ARG A 49 3.08 -20.56 10.88
C ARG A 49 3.72 -19.90 12.11
N SER A 50 4.54 -20.64 12.83
CA SER A 50 5.14 -20.21 14.11
C SER A 50 5.75 -18.81 14.04
N GLU A 51 6.25 -18.40 12.86
CA GLU A 51 6.72 -17.05 12.56
C GLU A 51 5.64 -15.96 12.63
N CYS A 52 4.42 -16.19 12.13
CA CYS A 52 3.31 -15.24 12.24
C CYS A 52 2.70 -15.23 13.66
N ALA A 53 2.79 -16.34 14.40
CA ALA A 53 2.38 -16.38 15.80
C ALA A 53 3.26 -15.46 16.68
N LYS A 54 4.57 -15.37 16.37
CA LYS A 54 5.49 -14.41 17.00
C LYS A 54 5.10 -12.94 16.79
N LEU A 55 4.37 -12.63 15.72
CA LEU A 55 3.79 -11.29 15.47
C LEU A 55 2.47 -11.05 16.21
N GLN A 56 1.75 -12.11 16.60
CA GLN A 56 0.42 -12.00 17.22
C GLN A 56 0.44 -12.10 18.75
N PHE A 57 1.33 -12.90 19.31
CA PHE A 57 1.44 -13.13 20.74
C PHE A 57 2.82 -12.72 21.22
N GLY A 58 2.86 -11.60 21.93
CA GLY A 58 4.06 -11.02 22.53
C GLY A 58 4.83 -12.02 23.38
N LYS A 59 5.84 -12.64 22.79
CA LYS A 59 7.05 -13.06 23.51
C LYS A 59 8.24 -12.15 23.22
N SER A 60 8.05 -11.09 22.43
CA SER A 60 9.04 -10.04 22.19
C SER A 60 8.53 -8.70 22.75
N LYS A 61 9.45 -7.79 23.11
CA LYS A 61 9.17 -6.46 23.70
C LYS A 61 8.29 -5.53 22.83
N PHE A 62 7.85 -5.98 21.67
CA PHE A 62 7.15 -5.16 20.68
C PHE A 62 5.85 -5.81 20.23
N SER A 63 4.79 -5.00 20.18
CA SER A 63 3.47 -5.36 19.66
C SER A 63 3.41 -5.17 18.14
N PHE A 64 2.43 -5.80 17.48
CA PHE A 64 2.17 -5.57 16.05
C PHE A 64 1.89 -4.09 15.72
N HIS A 65 1.35 -3.34 16.70
CA HIS A 65 1.12 -1.90 16.57
C HIS A 65 2.41 -1.09 16.47
N ASP A 66 3.51 -1.59 17.03
CA ASP A 66 4.80 -0.90 17.01
C ASP A 66 5.49 -0.96 15.63
N LEU A 67 5.08 -1.91 14.78
CA LEU A 67 5.65 -2.20 13.46
C LEU A 67 5.20 -1.23 12.35
N TYR A 68 4.06 -0.57 12.51
CA TYR A 68 3.51 0.30 11.48
C TYR A 68 3.44 1.76 11.95
N MET A 69 3.70 2.69 11.03
CA MET A 69 3.63 4.14 11.28
C MET A 69 2.21 4.65 11.06
N ASN A 70 1.67 4.34 9.88
CA ASN A 70 0.39 4.87 9.41
C ASN A 70 -0.38 3.77 8.69
N GLN A 71 -1.70 3.78 8.85
CA GLN A 71 -2.64 2.97 8.08
C GLN A 71 -3.57 3.89 7.31
N HIS A 72 -3.82 3.58 6.05
CA HIS A 72 -4.76 4.30 5.21
C HIS A 72 -5.69 3.29 4.54
N THR A 73 -6.99 3.58 4.55
CA THR A 73 -7.99 2.68 3.96
C THR A 73 -8.74 3.42 2.87
N GLU A 74 -8.71 2.87 1.67
CA GLU A 74 -9.48 3.34 0.53
C GLU A 74 -10.67 2.39 0.31
N VAL A 75 -11.90 2.92 0.39
CA VAL A 75 -13.14 2.16 0.14
C VAL A 75 -13.90 2.80 -1.02
N VAL A 76 -14.20 1.99 -2.03
CA VAL A 76 -14.97 2.33 -3.22
C VAL A 76 -16.21 1.43 -3.26
N GLY A 77 -17.38 2.05 -3.45
CA GLY A 77 -18.67 1.34 -3.47
C GLY A 77 -19.16 0.91 -2.09
N GLY A 78 -20.47 0.68 -1.99
CA GLY A 78 -21.15 0.31 -0.74
C GLY A 78 -21.19 1.42 0.30
N HIS A 79 -21.83 1.14 1.43
CA HIS A 79 -21.91 2.07 2.55
C HIS A 79 -20.62 2.05 3.37
N LYS A 80 -19.82 3.13 3.26
CA LYS A 80 -18.49 3.24 3.89
C LYS A 80 -18.51 3.00 5.41
N LYS A 81 -19.58 3.45 6.10
CA LYS A 81 -19.70 3.34 7.57
C LYS A 81 -19.60 1.91 8.09
N LEU A 82 -19.97 0.91 7.28
CA LEU A 82 -19.99 -0.51 7.68
C LEU A 82 -18.59 -1.13 7.82
N LEU A 83 -17.58 -0.69 7.06
CA LEU A 83 -16.23 -1.27 7.11
C LEU A 83 -15.32 -0.68 8.20
N PHE A 84 -15.76 0.40 8.85
CA PHE A 84 -14.96 1.17 9.80
C PHE A 84 -15.48 1.12 11.25
N SER A 85 -16.48 0.28 11.55
CA SER A 85 -16.82 -0.01 12.95
C SER A 85 -15.66 -0.75 13.63
N GLU A 86 -15.41 -0.41 14.90
CA GLU A 86 -14.28 -0.94 15.68
C GLU A 86 -14.30 -2.48 15.78
N SER A 87 -15.47 -3.09 15.63
CA SER A 87 -15.65 -4.51 15.39
C SER A 87 -15.45 -4.84 13.91
N ARG A 88 -14.24 -5.30 13.56
CA ARG A 88 -13.91 -5.90 12.25
C ARG A 88 -14.55 -7.30 12.12
N ASP A 89 -15.87 -7.35 12.29
CA ASP A 89 -16.68 -8.55 12.24
C ASP A 89 -16.99 -8.96 10.80
N MET A 90 -16.96 -10.28 10.57
CA MET A 90 -17.34 -10.90 9.30
C MET A 90 -18.71 -10.41 8.78
N HIS A 91 -19.66 -10.15 9.68
CA HIS A 91 -21.00 -9.68 9.35
C HIS A 91 -20.99 -8.31 8.66
N HIS A 92 -20.16 -7.37 9.13
CA HIS A 92 -20.06 -6.04 8.52
C HIS A 92 -19.42 -6.07 7.12
N LEU A 93 -18.51 -7.01 6.87
CA LEU A 93 -17.96 -7.23 5.54
C LEU A 93 -19.03 -7.76 4.58
N ALA A 94 -19.82 -8.76 5.00
CA ALA A 94 -20.90 -9.32 4.21
C ALA A 94 -21.99 -8.28 3.89
N GLU A 95 -22.37 -7.48 4.87
CA GLU A 95 -23.33 -6.38 4.71
C GLU A 95 -22.80 -5.30 3.76
N TRP A 96 -21.51 -4.93 3.89
CA TRP A 96 -20.89 -4.00 2.95
C TRP A 96 -20.89 -4.57 1.53
N MET A 97 -20.48 -5.83 1.34
CA MET A 97 -20.49 -6.49 0.03
C MET A 97 -21.90 -6.49 -0.58
N GLU A 98 -22.94 -6.81 0.20
CA GLU A 98 -24.32 -6.77 -0.29
C GLU A 98 -24.72 -5.35 -0.70
N SER A 99 -24.32 -4.34 0.10
CA SER A 99 -24.61 -2.95 -0.23
C SER A 99 -23.98 -2.48 -1.53
N THR A 100 -22.81 -3.03 -1.92
CA THR A 100 -22.13 -2.67 -3.17
C THR A 100 -22.93 -3.05 -4.42
N LYS A 101 -23.87 -4.00 -4.31
CA LYS A 101 -24.79 -4.34 -5.42
C LYS A 101 -25.77 -3.20 -5.71
N ARG A 102 -26.19 -2.47 -4.66
CA ARG A 102 -27.12 -1.33 -4.78
C ARG A 102 -26.39 -0.02 -5.05
N THR A 103 -25.22 0.16 -4.43
CA THR A 103 -24.39 1.38 -4.55
C THR A 103 -22.98 1.05 -5.05
N PRO A 104 -22.84 0.59 -6.31
CA PRO A 104 -21.53 0.21 -6.82
C PRO A 104 -20.65 1.44 -7.06
N GLY A 105 -19.36 1.31 -6.76
CA GLY A 105 -18.34 2.31 -7.07
C GLY A 105 -17.54 1.95 -8.31
N LEU A 106 -16.74 2.91 -8.80
CA LEU A 106 -15.88 2.72 -9.97
C LEU A 106 -14.60 1.94 -9.59
N VAL A 107 -14.62 0.62 -9.84
CA VAL A 107 -13.53 -0.28 -9.44
C VAL A 107 -12.41 -0.26 -10.49
N SER A 108 -12.71 -0.50 -11.75
CA SER A 108 -11.68 -0.54 -12.81
C SER A 108 -12.23 0.09 -14.08
N TYR A 109 -11.38 0.81 -14.81
CA TYR A 109 -11.76 1.60 -15.97
C TYR A 109 -10.58 1.79 -16.91
N SER A 110 -10.91 2.04 -18.18
CA SER A 110 -9.97 2.50 -19.18
C SER A 110 -10.29 3.97 -19.48
N LEU A 111 -9.25 4.80 -19.64
CA LEU A 111 -9.41 6.22 -19.92
C LEU A 111 -9.13 6.52 -21.39
N LEU A 112 -9.95 7.39 -21.97
CA LEU A 112 -9.68 8.05 -23.25
C LEU A 112 -9.44 9.53 -22.98
N SER A 113 -8.50 10.12 -23.72
CA SER A 113 -8.15 11.53 -23.53
C SER A 113 -9.27 12.44 -24.03
N LEU A 114 -9.61 13.50 -23.29
CA LEU A 114 -10.74 14.39 -23.60
C LEU A 114 -10.74 14.94 -25.03
N HIS A 115 -9.57 15.19 -25.63
CA HIS A 115 -9.48 15.66 -27.02
C HIS A 115 -10.07 14.68 -28.06
N THR A 116 -10.24 13.39 -27.71
CA THR A 116 -10.84 12.41 -28.63
C THR A 116 -12.34 12.55 -28.74
N LEU A 117 -12.99 13.26 -27.81
CA LEU A 117 -14.43 13.54 -27.85
C LEU A 117 -14.78 14.62 -28.90
N LEU A 118 -13.80 15.44 -29.31
CA LEU A 118 -13.99 16.44 -30.37
C LEU A 118 -13.88 15.79 -31.75
N ASN A 119 -14.66 16.29 -32.71
CA ASN A 119 -14.58 15.88 -34.11
C ASN A 119 -13.15 16.03 -34.64
N LYS A 120 -12.74 15.14 -35.55
CA LYS A 120 -11.38 15.15 -36.12
C LYS A 120 -11.05 16.46 -36.85
N THR A 121 -12.08 17.13 -37.38
CA THR A 121 -11.99 18.40 -38.10
C THR A 121 -12.08 19.63 -37.19
N ASP A 122 -12.38 19.45 -35.89
CA ASP A 122 -12.47 20.59 -34.96
C ASP A 122 -11.07 21.15 -34.71
N PRO A 123 -10.81 22.44 -35.04
CA PRO A 123 -9.48 23.04 -34.88
C PRO A 123 -9.01 23.06 -33.42
N ARG A 124 -9.92 23.06 -32.44
CA ARG A 124 -9.61 23.06 -31.00
C ARG A 124 -9.05 21.71 -30.53
N ARG A 125 -9.25 20.64 -31.29
CA ARG A 125 -8.81 19.28 -30.93
C ARG A 125 -7.30 19.20 -30.67
N ASN A 126 -6.50 19.82 -31.54
CA ASN A 126 -5.04 19.83 -31.39
C ASN A 126 -4.59 20.68 -30.21
N PHE A 127 -5.21 21.84 -30.00
CA PHE A 127 -4.94 22.69 -28.83
C PHE A 127 -5.27 21.98 -27.52
N LEU A 128 -6.44 21.32 -27.43
CA LEU A 128 -6.83 20.56 -26.25
C LEU A 128 -5.88 19.39 -25.99
N LYS A 129 -5.43 18.69 -27.03
CA LYS A 129 -4.41 17.63 -26.91
C LYS A 129 -3.11 18.17 -26.30
N GLN A 130 -2.61 19.31 -26.80
CA GLN A 130 -1.39 19.93 -26.27
C GLN A 130 -1.56 20.39 -24.81
N ALA A 131 -2.71 21.00 -24.48
CA ALA A 131 -3.02 21.42 -23.11
C ALA A 131 -3.02 20.24 -22.13
N ILE A 132 -3.65 19.11 -22.50
CA ILE A 132 -3.65 17.89 -21.69
C ILE A 132 -2.23 17.34 -21.48
N VAL A 133 -1.42 17.28 -22.56
CA VAL A 133 -0.02 16.83 -22.46
C VAL A 133 0.78 17.73 -21.51
N SER A 134 0.60 19.04 -21.62
CA SER A 134 1.27 20.02 -20.74
C SER A 134 0.86 19.82 -19.28
N TYR A 135 -0.45 19.71 -19.01
CA TYR A 135 -0.97 19.48 -17.67
C TYR A 135 -0.39 18.23 -17.01
N ILE A 136 -0.38 17.10 -17.74
CA ILE A 136 0.19 15.84 -17.24
C ILE A 136 1.69 16.01 -16.94
N LYS A 137 2.46 16.63 -17.85
CA LYS A 137 3.91 16.85 -17.66
C LYS A 137 4.23 17.78 -16.48
N GLN A 138 3.35 18.72 -16.17
CA GLN A 138 3.50 19.65 -15.05
C GLN A 138 3.19 18.98 -13.71
N LYS A 139 2.15 18.13 -13.67
CA LYS A 139 1.73 17.41 -12.45
C LYS A 139 2.51 16.10 -12.22
N ALA A 140 3.29 15.66 -13.19
CA ALA A 140 4.10 14.46 -13.07
C ALA A 140 5.07 14.57 -11.87
N LEU A 141 5.05 13.54 -11.01
CA LEU A 141 6.03 13.40 -9.94
C LEU A 141 7.40 13.11 -10.56
N ARG A 142 8.29 14.10 -10.52
CA ARG A 142 9.66 13.95 -11.01
C ARG A 142 10.57 13.54 -9.88
N ARG A 143 11.35 12.48 -10.11
CA ARG A 143 12.47 12.13 -9.22
C ARG A 143 13.65 13.02 -9.58
N ASN A 144 13.64 14.24 -9.06
CA ASN A 144 14.82 15.08 -9.06
C ASN A 144 15.73 14.57 -7.94
N CYS A 145 17.01 14.31 -8.24
CA CYS A 145 17.95 13.80 -7.24
C CYS A 145 19.05 14.82 -6.91
N PRO A 146 18.70 16.05 -6.51
CA PRO A 146 19.68 17.04 -6.05
C PRO A 146 20.08 16.79 -4.59
N GLN A 147 19.34 15.97 -3.85
CA GLN A 147 19.60 15.71 -2.44
C GLN A 147 20.79 14.76 -2.29
N SER A 148 21.80 15.24 -1.56
CA SER A 148 22.85 14.40 -1.01
C SER A 148 22.19 13.37 -0.10
N CYS A 149 22.59 12.11 -0.24
CA CYS A 149 22.13 11.09 0.69
C CYS A 149 22.59 11.45 2.12
N PRO A 150 21.91 10.93 3.16
CA PRO A 150 22.41 11.02 4.53
C PRO A 150 23.89 10.58 4.61
N GLN A 151 24.65 11.08 5.58
CA GLN A 151 26.10 10.77 5.69
C GLN A 151 26.35 9.25 5.63
N ASN A 152 27.34 8.83 4.81
CA ASN A 152 27.78 7.44 4.51
C ASN A 152 27.06 6.69 3.39
N PHE A 153 26.25 7.37 2.57
CA PHE A 153 25.38 6.74 1.57
C PHE A 153 25.72 7.14 0.13
N ASN A 154 26.97 7.03 -0.30
CA ASN A 154 27.38 7.49 -1.63
C ASN A 154 27.41 6.35 -2.66
N SER A 155 26.61 6.47 -3.73
CA SER A 155 26.80 5.69 -4.96
C SER A 155 27.40 6.58 -6.05
N LEU A 156 28.66 6.32 -6.41
CA LEU A 156 29.34 7.02 -7.52
C LEU A 156 28.82 6.59 -8.90
N VAL A 157 28.15 5.42 -8.97
CA VAL A 157 27.81 4.74 -10.22
C VAL A 157 26.33 4.90 -10.58
N ARG A 158 25.42 4.96 -9.60
CA ARG A 158 23.97 5.05 -9.84
C ARG A 158 23.44 6.41 -9.41
N LYS A 159 23.26 7.31 -10.38
CA LYS A 159 22.52 8.56 -10.21
C LYS A 159 21.18 8.24 -9.51
N CYS A 160 20.85 8.93 -8.42
CA CYS A 160 19.63 8.77 -7.61
C CYS A 160 19.54 7.57 -6.64
N THR A 161 20.61 6.81 -6.40
CA THR A 161 20.57 5.68 -5.46
C THR A 161 21.46 5.95 -4.26
N CYS A 162 20.88 5.97 -3.06
CA CYS A 162 21.63 5.93 -1.81
C CYS A 162 21.93 4.47 -1.48
N MET A 163 23.21 4.15 -1.28
CA MET A 163 23.65 2.79 -0.93
C MET A 163 24.25 2.80 0.46
N CYS A 164 23.81 1.88 1.31
CA CYS A 164 24.50 1.61 2.56
C CYS A 164 25.68 0.70 2.35
N LYS A 165 26.78 1.01 3.03
CA LYS A 165 27.90 0.10 3.20
C LYS A 165 27.61 -0.72 4.45
N PRO A 166 27.26 -2.02 4.32
CA PRO A 166 27.06 -2.86 5.49
C PRO A 166 28.37 -3.00 6.27
N ASN A 167 28.25 -3.09 7.59
CA ASN A 167 29.34 -3.38 8.52
C ASN A 167 28.81 -4.24 9.67
N ASP A 168 29.63 -4.48 10.69
CA ASP A 168 29.25 -5.35 11.82
C ASP A 168 28.05 -4.83 12.64
N VAL A 169 27.62 -3.58 12.42
CA VAL A 169 26.55 -2.91 13.17
C VAL A 169 25.32 -2.61 12.31
N ILE A 170 25.46 -2.53 10.98
CA ILE A 170 24.41 -2.02 10.07
C ILE A 170 24.32 -2.92 8.82
N ASN A 171 23.09 -3.27 8.43
CA ASN A 171 22.84 -4.07 7.23
C ASN A 171 22.79 -3.26 5.92
N ASP A 172 22.55 -3.95 4.80
CA ASP A 172 22.39 -3.38 3.47
C ASP A 172 21.21 -2.39 3.32
N LYS A 173 20.25 -2.44 4.26
CA LYS A 173 19.10 -1.53 4.38
C LYS A 173 19.32 -0.40 5.37
N CYS A 174 20.55 -0.20 5.85
CA CYS A 174 20.91 0.89 6.75
C CYS A 174 20.26 0.80 8.13
N CYS A 175 19.90 -0.41 8.54
CA CYS A 175 19.27 -0.69 9.82
C CYS A 175 20.28 -1.38 10.74
N GLY A 176 20.21 -1.06 12.04
CA GLY A 176 21.02 -1.74 13.06
C GLY A 176 20.82 -3.25 13.01
N ILE A 177 21.93 -3.98 13.06
CA ILE A 177 21.99 -5.41 13.31
C ILE A 177 22.17 -5.55 14.83
N GLU A 178 21.49 -6.54 15.41
CA GLU A 178 21.47 -6.81 16.86
C GLU A 178 22.86 -6.91 17.48
#